data_AF-A0A2N4SPY7-F1
#
_entry.id   AF-A0A2N4SPY7-F1
#
_cell.length_a   1.000
_cell.length_b   1.000
_cell.length_c   1.000
_cell.angle_alpha   90.00
_cell.angle_beta   90.00
_cell.angle_gamma   90.00
#
_symmetry.space_group_name_H-M   'P 1'
#
loop_
_entity.id
_entity.type
_entity.pdbx_description
1 polymer ?
#
loop_
_entity_poly.entity_id
_entity_poly.type
_entity_poly.pdbx_seq_one_letter_code
_entity_poly.pdbx_strand_id
1 'polypeptide(L)'
;MTNEKADWSKAAMTLEITTFTLEEIGSPHASAVLLQHFDSEEGLKSFYWAIPTQAEREQFLLVCAKYRYMVKEGDWVSTVNNESRVVDYLTNSNKLLAIFALIESLSNVKHMEFFDWLKLQGNFPIESKKTLNDLHQLYKVEHGSIKKVMKFFERLSADHQARLCGLLTKHKQPMENIKKLAQFLYDMRSKFAHECKPAVSIHSNDHIQYLSKDLVLVKITIADIMEAFELGLIAHFRERPATPT
;
A
#
# COMPACT_ATOMS: atom_id res chain seq x y z
N MET A 1 -60.98 -25.60 -28.50
CA MET A 1 -59.94 -24.88 -27.75
C MET A 1 -59.06 -25.91 -27.06
N THR A 2 -58.03 -26.38 -27.76
CA THR A 2 -57.06 -27.36 -27.25
C THR A 2 -55.96 -26.61 -26.51
N ASN A 3 -55.76 -26.98 -25.25
CA ASN A 3 -54.83 -26.36 -24.32
C ASN A 3 -53.46 -27.04 -24.51
N GLU A 4 -52.58 -26.43 -25.29
CA GLU A 4 -51.18 -26.86 -25.43
C GLU A 4 -50.44 -26.52 -24.12
N LYS A 5 -50.19 -27.54 -23.29
CA LYS A 5 -49.25 -27.43 -22.18
C LYS A 5 -47.84 -27.31 -22.78
N ALA A 6 -47.24 -26.14 -22.64
CA ALA A 6 -45.83 -25.93 -22.96
C ALA A 6 -44.97 -26.91 -22.16
N ASP A 7 -44.24 -27.76 -22.89
CA ASP A 7 -43.27 -28.71 -22.35
C ASP A 7 -41.97 -27.97 -22.01
N TRP A 8 -41.87 -27.52 -20.76
CA TRP A 8 -40.68 -26.86 -20.22
C TRP A 8 -39.51 -27.82 -19.91
N SER A 9 -39.66 -29.13 -20.17
CA SER A 9 -38.61 -30.13 -19.89
C SER A 9 -37.37 -30.00 -20.80
N LYS A 10 -37.42 -29.14 -21.83
CA LYS A 10 -36.33 -28.91 -22.79
C LYS A 10 -35.63 -27.56 -22.67
N ALA A 11 -35.92 -26.75 -21.65
CA ALA A 11 -35.12 -25.56 -21.38
C ALA A 11 -33.79 -25.97 -20.72
N ALA A 12 -32.92 -26.62 -21.50
CA ALA A 12 -31.51 -26.77 -21.14
C ALA A 12 -30.90 -25.36 -21.15
N MET A 13 -30.84 -24.75 -19.97
CA MET A 13 -30.16 -23.48 -19.77
C MET A 13 -28.65 -23.76 -19.91
N THR A 14 -28.14 -23.61 -21.12
CA THR A 14 -26.70 -23.71 -21.39
C THR A 14 -26.03 -22.51 -20.74
N LEU A 15 -25.52 -22.70 -19.53
CA LEU A 15 -24.74 -21.70 -18.83
C LEU A 15 -23.34 -21.72 -19.45
N GLU A 16 -23.11 -20.87 -20.45
CA GLU A 16 -21.77 -20.63 -20.97
C GLU A 16 -20.95 -19.92 -19.88
N ILE A 17 -20.24 -20.70 -19.07
CA ILE A 17 -19.25 -20.16 -18.14
C ILE A 17 -18.12 -19.61 -19.00
N THR A 18 -18.15 -18.31 -19.26
CA THR A 18 -17.03 -17.61 -19.87
C THR A 18 -15.93 -17.53 -18.83
N THR A 19 -14.87 -18.32 -19.00
CA THR A 19 -13.69 -18.27 -18.14
C THR A 19 -12.79 -17.14 -18.62
N PHE A 20 -12.75 -16.04 -17.88
CA PHE A 20 -11.80 -14.95 -18.11
C PHE A 20 -10.46 -15.26 -17.44
N THR A 21 -9.37 -14.89 -18.10
CA THR A 21 -8.03 -14.90 -17.54
C THR A 21 -7.86 -13.75 -16.53
N LEU A 22 -6.93 -13.90 -15.58
CA LEU A 22 -6.57 -12.81 -14.67
C LEU A 22 -6.05 -11.58 -15.43
N GLU A 23 -5.46 -11.77 -16.61
CA GLU A 23 -4.98 -10.69 -17.45
C GLU A 23 -6.13 -9.86 -18.04
N GLU A 24 -7.18 -10.52 -18.54
CA GLU A 24 -8.38 -9.87 -19.07
C GLU A 24 -9.11 -9.07 -17.98
N ILE A 25 -9.21 -9.63 -16.77
CA ILE A 25 -9.86 -8.95 -15.63
C ILE A 25 -8.96 -7.84 -15.07
N GLY A 26 -7.66 -8.10 -14.96
CA GLY A 26 -6.70 -7.26 -14.24
C GLY A 26 -6.23 -6.03 -15.03
N SER A 27 -6.08 -6.16 -16.36
CA SER A 27 -5.51 -5.09 -17.20
C SER A 27 -6.27 -3.77 -17.11
N PRO A 28 -7.62 -3.74 -17.13
CA PRO A 28 -8.38 -2.50 -16.94
C PRO A 28 -8.10 -1.80 -15.60
N HIS A 29 -7.76 -2.55 -14.54
CA HIS A 29 -7.39 -1.96 -13.26
C HIS A 29 -5.99 -1.36 -13.30
N ALA A 30 -5.03 -2.03 -13.95
CA ALA A 30 -3.68 -1.48 -14.13
C ALA A 30 -3.73 -0.16 -14.93
N SER A 31 -4.51 -0.11 -16.02
CA SER A 31 -4.71 1.12 -16.80
C SER A 31 -5.33 2.24 -15.96
N ALA A 32 -6.42 1.95 -15.22
CA ALA A 32 -7.09 2.95 -14.39
C ALA A 32 -6.20 3.55 -13.29
N VAL A 33 -5.17 2.82 -12.86
CA VAL A 33 -4.27 3.24 -11.78
C VAL A 33 -3.02 3.92 -12.32
N LEU A 34 -2.38 3.35 -13.34
CA LEU A 34 -1.02 3.70 -13.72
C LEU A 34 -0.90 4.41 -15.06
N LEU A 35 -1.93 4.43 -15.92
CA LEU A 35 -1.82 4.99 -17.27
C LEU A 35 -1.29 6.43 -17.28
N GLN A 36 -1.65 7.24 -16.27
CA GLN A 36 -1.15 8.62 -16.12
C GLN A 36 0.38 8.76 -16.00
N HIS A 37 1.08 7.67 -15.68
CA HIS A 37 2.55 7.61 -15.55
C HIS A 37 3.23 7.04 -16.81
N PHE A 38 2.47 6.77 -17.86
CA PHE A 38 2.97 6.28 -19.15
C PHE A 38 2.49 7.21 -20.27
N ASP A 39 3.29 7.31 -21.33
CA ASP A 39 2.94 8.15 -22.48
C ASP A 39 1.73 7.61 -23.27
N SER A 40 1.41 6.32 -23.11
CA SER A 40 0.34 5.62 -23.85
C SER A 40 -0.06 4.30 -23.18
N GLU A 41 -1.21 3.74 -23.59
CA GLU A 41 -1.62 2.38 -23.22
C GLU A 41 -0.62 1.34 -23.70
N GLU A 42 -0.05 1.52 -24.90
CA GLU A 42 1.01 0.68 -25.43
C GLU A 42 2.27 0.72 -24.56
N GLY A 43 2.60 1.88 -24.00
CA GLY A 43 3.70 2.05 -23.05
C GLY A 43 3.49 1.22 -21.77
N LEU A 44 2.29 1.29 -21.19
CA LEU A 44 1.92 0.48 -20.03
C LEU A 44 1.92 -1.02 -20.35
N LYS A 45 1.37 -1.41 -21.51
CA LYS A 45 1.37 -2.81 -21.96
C LYS A 45 2.79 -3.33 -22.16
N SER A 46 3.67 -2.53 -22.76
CA SER A 46 5.09 -2.89 -22.94
C SER A 46 5.79 -3.07 -21.60
N PHE A 47 5.51 -2.20 -20.62
CA PHE A 47 6.02 -2.35 -19.26
C PHE A 47 5.53 -3.64 -18.61
N TYR A 48 4.24 -3.96 -18.71
CA TYR A 48 3.68 -5.21 -18.17
C TYR A 48 4.34 -6.46 -18.74
N TRP A 49 4.54 -6.50 -20.07
CA TRP A 49 5.20 -7.64 -20.72
C TRP A 49 6.70 -7.73 -20.45
N ALA A 50 7.33 -6.64 -20.00
CA ALA A 50 8.72 -6.65 -19.55
C ALA A 50 8.90 -7.27 -18.15
N ILE A 51 7.82 -7.48 -17.38
CA ILE A 51 7.87 -8.17 -16.10
C ILE A 51 8.24 -9.65 -16.33
N PRO A 52 9.34 -10.18 -15.76
CA PRO A 52 9.95 -11.43 -16.22
C PRO A 52 9.06 -12.67 -16.10
N THR A 53 8.37 -12.82 -14.97
CA THR A 53 7.65 -14.06 -14.65
C THR A 53 6.13 -13.88 -14.67
N GLN A 54 5.40 -14.96 -14.98
CA GLN A 54 3.94 -14.95 -14.92
C GLN A 54 3.44 -14.61 -13.51
N ALA A 55 4.03 -15.21 -12.47
CA ALA A 55 3.65 -14.95 -11.08
C ALA A 55 3.81 -13.47 -10.69
N GLU A 56 4.85 -12.79 -11.17
CA GLU A 56 5.04 -11.36 -10.91
C GLU A 56 4.06 -10.49 -11.71
N ARG A 57 3.75 -10.86 -12.95
CA ARG A 57 2.69 -10.22 -13.73
C ARG A 57 1.33 -10.33 -13.05
N GLU A 58 0.99 -11.50 -12.54
CA GLU A 58 -0.24 -11.73 -11.78
C GLU A 58 -0.24 -10.92 -10.48
N GLN A 59 0.87 -10.90 -9.75
CA GLN A 59 1.02 -10.07 -8.54
C GLN A 59 0.83 -8.57 -8.85
N PHE A 60 1.42 -8.09 -9.94
CA PHE A 60 1.26 -6.70 -10.40
C PHE A 60 -0.21 -6.35 -10.66
N LEU A 61 -0.94 -7.19 -11.40
CA LEU A 61 -2.36 -6.97 -11.68
C LEU A 61 -3.22 -7.01 -10.42
N LEU A 62 -2.97 -7.97 -9.52
CA LEU A 62 -3.68 -8.07 -8.24
C LEU A 62 -3.44 -6.85 -7.35
N VAL A 63 -2.22 -6.32 -7.31
CA VAL A 63 -1.89 -5.10 -6.55
C VAL A 63 -2.59 -3.89 -7.16
N CYS A 64 -2.60 -3.75 -8.49
CA CYS A 64 -3.33 -2.66 -9.17
C CYS A 64 -4.83 -2.71 -8.88
N ALA A 65 -5.45 -3.89 -8.98
CA ALA A 65 -6.88 -4.07 -8.66
C ALA A 65 -7.18 -3.67 -7.20
N LYS A 66 -6.40 -4.20 -6.25
CA LYS A 66 -6.54 -3.88 -4.83
C LYS A 66 -6.34 -2.40 -4.54
N TYR A 67 -5.33 -1.77 -5.13
CA TYR A 67 -5.07 -0.35 -4.97
C TYR A 67 -6.20 0.50 -5.54
N ARG A 68 -6.72 0.16 -6.72
CA ARG A 68 -7.86 0.87 -7.32
C ARG A 68 -9.04 0.93 -6.35
N TYR A 69 -9.49 -0.21 -5.87
CA TYR A 69 -10.71 -0.30 -5.06
C TYR A 69 -10.53 0.19 -3.62
N MET A 70 -9.38 -0.08 -3.00
CA MET A 70 -9.17 0.31 -1.60
C MET A 70 -8.61 1.72 -1.44
N VAL A 71 -8.00 2.29 -2.48
CA VAL A 71 -7.27 3.57 -2.38
C VAL A 71 -7.78 4.62 -3.34
N LYS A 72 -7.85 4.35 -4.66
CA LYS A 72 -8.33 5.35 -5.62
C LYS A 72 -9.82 5.64 -5.42
N GLU A 73 -10.61 4.58 -5.30
CA GLU A 73 -12.08 4.64 -5.22
C GLU A 73 -12.62 4.42 -3.80
N GLY A 74 -11.74 4.01 -2.86
CA GLY A 74 -12.11 3.61 -1.49
C GLY A 74 -12.34 4.76 -0.52
N ASP A 75 -13.35 5.61 -0.80
CA ASP A 75 -13.71 6.72 0.07
C ASP A 75 -14.69 6.30 1.17
N TRP A 76 -14.48 6.81 2.40
CA TRP A 76 -15.41 6.61 3.48
C TRP A 76 -16.51 7.67 3.42
N VAL A 77 -17.72 7.26 3.05
CA VAL A 77 -18.86 8.16 2.89
C VAL A 77 -19.81 8.01 4.07
N SER A 78 -20.19 9.13 4.69
CA SER A 78 -21.28 9.20 5.66
C SER A 78 -22.47 9.91 5.04
N THR A 79 -23.67 9.33 5.21
CA THR A 79 -24.91 9.95 4.77
C THR A 79 -25.62 10.56 5.98
N VAL A 80 -25.71 11.89 6.00
CA VAL A 80 -26.44 12.65 7.02
C VAL A 80 -27.42 13.56 6.30
N ASN A 81 -28.70 13.55 6.68
CA ASN A 81 -29.74 14.36 6.05
C ASN A 81 -29.84 14.18 4.52
N ASN A 82 -29.69 12.94 4.02
CA ASN A 82 -29.63 12.61 2.59
C ASN A 82 -28.47 13.25 1.81
N GLU A 83 -27.50 13.84 2.50
CA GLU A 83 -26.25 14.29 1.90
C GLU A 83 -25.15 13.28 2.18
N SER A 84 -24.60 12.69 1.12
CA SER A 84 -23.42 11.85 1.18
C SER A 84 -22.16 12.71 1.19
N ARG A 85 -21.39 12.65 2.27
CA ARG A 85 -20.13 13.39 2.41
C ARG A 85 -18.97 12.45 2.73
N VAL A 86 -17.83 12.70 2.11
CA VAL A 86 -16.58 11.98 2.41
C VAL A 86 -16.09 12.42 3.78
N VAL A 87 -15.68 11.45 4.60
CA VAL A 87 -15.08 11.67 5.92
C VAL A 87 -13.57 11.61 5.76
N ASP A 88 -12.95 12.76 5.52
CA ASP A 88 -11.53 12.86 5.09
C ASP A 88 -10.56 12.16 6.03
N TYR A 89 -10.65 12.39 7.33
CA TYR A 89 -9.70 11.79 8.28
C TYR A 89 -9.76 10.26 8.29
N LEU A 90 -10.96 9.68 8.11
CA LEU A 90 -11.15 8.24 8.10
C LEU A 90 -10.73 7.66 6.74
N THR A 91 -11.11 8.33 5.67
CA THR A 91 -10.70 8.03 4.30
C THR A 91 -9.18 7.99 4.18
N ASN A 92 -8.49 9.06 4.56
CA ASN A 92 -7.03 9.16 4.44
C ASN A 92 -6.31 8.15 5.34
N SER A 93 -6.84 7.88 6.53
CA SER A 93 -6.29 6.83 7.42
C SER A 93 -6.41 5.44 6.81
N ASN A 94 -7.57 5.13 6.20
CA ASN A 94 -7.80 3.84 5.55
C ASN A 94 -6.95 3.69 4.28
N LYS A 95 -6.88 4.73 3.45
CA LYS A 95 -5.99 4.76 2.27
C LYS A 95 -4.53 4.55 2.67
N LEU A 96 -4.06 5.21 3.72
CA LEU A 96 -2.71 5.01 4.26
C LEU A 96 -2.50 3.58 4.73
N LEU A 97 -3.47 3.01 5.46
CA LEU A 97 -3.43 1.61 5.91
C LEU A 97 -3.31 0.63 4.73
N ALA A 98 -4.14 0.82 3.70
CA ALA A 98 -4.18 -0.01 2.51
C ALA A 98 -2.89 0.09 1.68
N ILE A 99 -2.38 1.31 1.44
CA ILE A 99 -1.11 1.54 0.74
C ILE A 99 0.02 0.77 1.43
N PHE A 100 0.14 0.89 2.75
CA PHE A 100 1.21 0.23 3.50
C PHE A 100 1.07 -1.29 3.50
N ALA A 101 -0.16 -1.82 3.60
CA ALA A 101 -0.40 -3.24 3.47
C ALA A 101 0.01 -3.78 2.09
N LEU A 102 -0.26 -3.02 1.02
CA LEU A 102 0.16 -3.37 -0.34
C LEU A 102 1.68 -3.37 -0.48
N ILE A 103 2.36 -2.32 0.02
CA ILE A 103 3.83 -2.26 0.03
C ILE A 103 4.43 -3.46 0.78
N GLU A 104 3.88 -3.79 1.95
CA GLU A 104 4.34 -4.94 2.75
C GLU A 104 4.15 -6.27 2.00
N SER A 105 3.06 -6.40 1.22
CA SER A 105 2.75 -7.60 0.42
C SER A 105 3.66 -7.79 -0.79
N LEU A 106 4.30 -6.73 -1.29
CA LEU A 106 5.25 -6.78 -2.40
C LEU A 106 6.64 -7.29 -1.97
N SER A 107 6.90 -7.40 -0.67
CA SER A 107 8.21 -7.78 -0.17
C SER A 107 8.33 -9.29 0.03
N ASN A 108 9.39 -9.87 -0.55
CA ASN A 108 9.76 -11.28 -0.38
C ASN A 108 10.40 -11.61 0.98
N VAL A 109 10.60 -10.62 1.87
CA VAL A 109 11.13 -10.86 3.22
C VAL A 109 10.11 -11.67 4.02
N LYS A 110 10.47 -12.92 4.32
CA LYS A 110 9.69 -13.82 5.17
C LYS A 110 9.46 -13.19 6.54
N HIS A 111 8.20 -13.18 6.95
CA HIS A 111 7.82 -12.81 8.30
C HIS A 111 8.35 -13.87 9.28
N MET A 112 8.89 -13.42 10.40
CA MET A 112 9.30 -14.27 11.52
C MET A 112 8.66 -13.68 12.76
N GLU A 113 7.89 -14.48 13.51
CA GLU A 113 7.28 -14.00 14.75
C GLU A 113 8.34 -13.65 15.79
N PHE A 114 8.10 -12.60 16.59
CA PHE A 114 9.06 -12.13 17.60
C PHE A 114 9.46 -13.24 18.57
N PHE A 115 8.50 -14.07 18.99
CA PHE A 115 8.76 -15.17 19.92
C PHE A 115 9.65 -16.26 19.30
N ASP A 116 9.45 -16.57 18.02
CA ASP A 116 10.27 -17.57 17.33
C ASP A 116 11.68 -17.04 17.07
N TRP A 117 11.80 -15.76 16.68
CA TRP A 117 13.09 -15.08 16.61
C TRP A 117 13.81 -15.08 17.96
N LEU A 118 13.09 -14.79 19.04
CA LEU A 118 13.63 -14.70 20.40
C LEU A 118 14.15 -16.06 20.91
N LYS A 119 13.49 -17.16 20.54
CA LYS A 119 14.00 -18.53 20.80
C LYS A 119 15.36 -18.77 20.16
N LEU A 120 15.56 -18.29 18.92
CA LEU A 120 16.84 -18.45 18.21
C LEU A 120 17.98 -17.67 18.87
N GLN A 121 17.67 -16.59 19.59
CA GLN A 121 18.67 -15.80 20.33
C GLN A 121 19.17 -16.49 21.61
N GLY A 122 18.49 -17.55 22.10
CA GLY A 122 18.95 -18.33 23.26
C GLY A 122 18.90 -17.60 24.62
N ASN A 123 18.29 -16.42 24.71
CA ASN A 123 18.39 -15.52 25.87
C ASN A 123 17.30 -15.74 26.94
N PHE A 124 17.02 -16.98 27.31
CA PHE A 124 16.05 -17.29 28.37
C PHE A 124 16.73 -17.78 29.67
N PRO A 125 16.31 -17.32 30.86
CA PRO A 125 15.26 -16.33 31.11
C PRO A 125 15.71 -14.90 30.80
N ILE A 126 14.77 -14.03 30.39
CA ILE A 126 15.07 -12.62 30.15
C ILE A 126 15.10 -11.87 31.48
N GLU A 127 16.27 -11.36 31.83
CA GLU A 127 16.59 -10.82 33.16
C GLU A 127 15.81 -9.55 33.53
N SER A 128 15.36 -8.76 32.54
CA SER A 128 14.66 -7.51 32.81
C SER A 128 13.72 -7.07 31.68
N LYS A 129 12.74 -6.22 32.02
CA LYS A 129 11.89 -5.53 31.04
C LYS A 129 12.69 -4.66 30.07
N LYS A 130 13.81 -4.09 30.51
CA LYS A 130 14.70 -3.29 29.64
C LYS A 130 15.34 -4.19 28.57
N THR A 131 15.90 -5.32 28.97
CA THR A 131 16.49 -6.32 28.07
C THR A 131 15.45 -6.83 27.07
N LEU A 132 14.22 -7.10 27.51
CA LEU A 132 13.12 -7.49 26.62
C LEU A 132 12.81 -6.40 25.58
N ASN A 133 12.76 -5.14 26.01
CA ASN A 133 12.53 -4.02 25.10
C ASN A 133 13.67 -3.87 24.09
N ASP A 134 14.93 -4.00 24.52
CA ASP A 134 16.10 -3.89 23.65
C ASP A 134 16.10 -5.02 22.61
N LEU A 135 15.81 -6.26 23.01
CA LEU A 135 15.62 -7.40 22.10
C LEU A 135 14.47 -7.18 21.12
N HIS A 136 13.35 -6.62 21.59
CA HIS A 136 12.22 -6.30 20.73
C HIS A 136 12.55 -5.18 19.72
N GLN A 137 13.35 -4.19 20.10
CA GLN A 137 13.84 -3.18 19.16
C GLN A 137 14.79 -3.80 18.14
N LEU A 138 15.70 -4.69 18.56
CA LEU A 138 16.59 -5.41 17.64
C LEU A 138 15.79 -6.26 16.65
N TYR A 139 14.79 -7.00 17.12
CA TYR A 139 13.86 -7.72 16.25
C TYR A 139 13.15 -6.81 15.26
N LYS A 140 12.62 -5.65 15.70
CA LYS A 140 11.99 -4.68 14.80
C LYS A 140 12.97 -4.14 13.78
N VAL A 141 14.23 -3.93 14.17
CA VAL A 141 15.29 -3.60 13.24
C VAL A 141 15.45 -4.74 12.25
N GLU A 142 15.64 -6.00 12.65
CA GLU A 142 15.94 -7.11 11.74
C GLU A 142 14.77 -7.52 10.84
N HIS A 143 13.58 -7.68 11.41
CA HIS A 143 12.41 -8.33 10.81
C HIS A 143 11.19 -7.41 10.70
N GLY A 144 11.25 -6.17 11.20
CA GLY A 144 10.10 -5.27 11.20
C GLY A 144 9.60 -4.93 9.79
N SER A 145 8.28 -4.98 9.60
CA SER A 145 7.61 -4.64 8.34
C SER A 145 7.98 -3.24 7.82
N ILE A 146 8.39 -2.34 8.71
CA ILE A 146 8.87 -1.02 8.34
C ILE A 146 10.09 -1.04 7.40
N LYS A 147 10.98 -2.04 7.48
CA LYS A 147 12.09 -2.17 6.52
C LYS A 147 11.59 -2.37 5.10
N LYS A 148 10.50 -3.12 4.94
CA LYS A 148 9.87 -3.37 3.62
C LYS A 148 9.41 -2.05 3.03
N VAL A 149 8.79 -1.22 3.85
CA VAL A 149 8.32 0.11 3.47
C VAL A 149 9.47 1.05 3.16
N MET A 150 10.49 1.15 4.03
CA MET A 150 11.66 2.00 3.77
C MET A 150 12.32 1.65 2.44
N LYS A 151 12.57 0.36 2.19
CA LYS A 151 13.15 -0.13 0.92
C LYS A 151 12.26 0.18 -0.28
N PHE A 152 10.94 0.21 -0.11
CA PHE A 152 10.03 0.56 -1.19
C PHE A 152 10.18 2.04 -1.57
N PHE A 153 10.17 2.95 -0.59
CA PHE A 153 10.35 4.38 -0.84
C PHE A 153 11.77 4.74 -1.34
N GLU A 154 12.80 3.97 -0.96
CA GLU A 154 14.17 4.13 -1.48
C GLU A 154 14.29 3.88 -2.99
N ARG A 155 13.32 3.19 -3.62
CA ARG A 155 13.31 2.96 -5.08
C ARG A 155 12.80 4.16 -5.88
N LEU A 156 12.22 5.16 -5.21
CA LEU A 156 11.81 6.39 -5.89
C LEU A 156 13.03 7.11 -6.45
N SER A 157 12.88 7.84 -7.55
CA SER A 157 13.94 8.71 -8.05
C SER A 157 14.38 9.72 -6.97
N ALA A 158 15.65 10.15 -7.02
CA ALA A 158 16.21 11.10 -6.06
C ALA A 158 15.36 12.39 -5.96
N ASP A 159 14.87 12.90 -7.09
CA ASP A 159 14.02 14.10 -7.14
C ASP A 159 12.70 13.89 -6.39
N HIS A 160 12.06 12.73 -6.59
CA HIS A 160 10.83 12.38 -5.87
C HIS A 160 11.06 12.19 -4.38
N GLN A 161 12.18 11.55 -4.00
CA GLN A 161 12.54 11.41 -2.59
C GLN A 161 12.75 12.79 -1.94
N ALA A 162 13.49 13.68 -2.61
CA ALA A 162 13.75 15.03 -2.13
C ALA A 162 12.46 15.85 -2.00
N ARG A 163 11.57 15.78 -3.00
CA ARG A 163 10.24 16.43 -2.96
C ARG A 163 9.44 15.98 -1.74
N LEU A 164 9.29 14.67 -1.55
CA LEU A 164 8.54 14.12 -0.41
C LEU A 164 9.16 14.55 0.92
N CYS A 165 10.48 14.48 1.06
CA CYS A 165 11.17 14.90 2.28
C CYS A 165 10.98 16.40 2.57
N GLY A 166 10.84 17.23 1.54
CA GLY A 166 10.51 18.66 1.65
C GLY A 166 9.10 18.95 2.19
N LEU A 167 8.17 18.01 2.06
CA LEU A 167 6.79 18.15 2.56
C LEU A 167 6.67 17.94 4.08
N LEU A 168 7.73 17.50 4.74
CA LEU A 168 7.80 17.44 6.20
C LEU A 168 8.99 18.26 6.68
N THR A 169 8.74 19.27 7.51
CA THR A 169 9.81 20.12 8.02
C THR A 169 9.86 20.08 9.54
N LYS A 170 11.06 19.82 10.07
CA LYS A 170 11.39 19.84 11.50
C LYS A 170 12.38 20.98 11.74
N HIS A 171 12.05 21.92 12.63
CA HIS A 171 12.90 23.11 12.88
C HIS A 171 13.24 23.90 11.59
N LYS A 172 12.25 24.04 10.69
CA LYS A 172 12.39 24.66 9.35
C LYS A 172 13.34 23.95 8.39
N GLN A 173 13.82 22.75 8.73
CA GLN A 173 14.62 21.91 7.85
C GLN A 173 13.76 20.76 7.31
N PRO A 174 13.87 20.39 6.03
CA PRO A 174 13.25 19.19 5.49
C PRO A 174 13.61 17.94 6.30
N MET A 175 12.80 16.90 6.15
CA MET A 175 13.14 15.60 6.69
C MET A 175 14.48 15.14 6.13
N GLU A 176 15.36 14.64 6.99
CA GLU A 176 16.75 14.32 6.64
C GLU A 176 16.88 13.35 5.46
N ASN A 177 15.98 12.36 5.38
CA ASN A 177 15.97 11.38 4.31
C ASN A 177 14.62 10.65 4.21
N ILE A 178 14.48 9.89 3.12
CA ILE A 178 13.26 9.15 2.81
C ILE A 178 12.91 8.08 3.85
N LYS A 179 13.89 7.51 4.58
CA LYS A 179 13.63 6.52 5.63
C LYS A 179 12.90 7.15 6.81
N LYS A 180 13.29 8.37 7.19
CA LYS A 180 12.62 9.11 8.26
C LYS A 180 11.20 9.50 7.86
N LEU A 181 10.97 9.85 6.60
CA LEU A 181 9.63 10.07 6.06
C LEU A 181 8.79 8.78 6.09
N ALA A 182 9.33 7.68 5.58
CA ALA A 182 8.66 6.38 5.60
C ALA A 182 8.32 5.93 7.04
N GLN A 183 9.23 6.15 8.00
CA GLN A 183 8.98 5.91 9.42
C GLN A 183 7.83 6.75 9.96
N PHE A 184 7.83 8.06 9.67
CA PHE A 184 6.77 8.95 10.11
C PHE A 184 5.40 8.50 9.59
N LEU A 185 5.30 8.17 8.30
CA LEU A 185 4.09 7.64 7.69
C LEU A 185 3.69 6.28 8.29
N TYR A 186 4.66 5.40 8.52
CA TYR A 186 4.43 4.10 9.15
C TYR A 186 3.86 4.22 10.56
N ASP A 187 4.38 5.16 11.35
CA ASP A 187 3.92 5.42 12.71
C ASP A 187 2.47 5.93 12.73
N MET A 188 2.09 6.80 11.78
CA MET A 188 0.69 7.22 11.62
C MET A 188 -0.23 6.06 11.28
N ARG A 189 0.18 5.22 10.31
CA ARG A 189 -0.55 3.99 9.96
C ARG A 189 -0.68 3.05 11.16
N SER A 190 0.38 2.86 11.92
CA SER A 190 0.42 1.98 13.08
C SER A 190 -0.50 2.47 14.20
N LYS A 191 -0.50 3.78 14.50
CA LYS A 191 -1.44 4.39 15.45
C LYS A 191 -2.89 4.23 15.03
N PHE A 192 -3.21 4.35 13.74
CA PHE A 192 -4.55 4.08 13.27
C PHE A 192 -4.93 2.61 13.43
N ALA A 193 -4.07 1.69 12.98
CA ALA A 193 -4.35 0.25 13.01
C ALA A 193 -4.49 -0.34 14.42
N HIS A 194 -3.73 0.16 15.40
CA HIS A 194 -3.70 -0.42 16.75
C HIS A 194 -4.43 0.41 17.81
N GLU A 195 -4.58 1.71 17.58
CA GLU A 195 -5.17 2.64 18.57
C GLU A 195 -6.40 3.37 18.02
N CYS A 196 -6.83 3.07 16.79
CA CYS A 196 -7.91 3.77 16.08
C CYS A 196 -7.70 5.29 16.00
N LYS A 197 -6.45 5.77 16.08
CA LYS A 197 -6.09 7.19 16.00
C LYS A 197 -5.99 7.62 14.54
N PRO A 198 -6.90 8.47 14.02
CA PRO A 198 -6.86 8.85 12.62
C PRO A 198 -5.64 9.69 12.27
N ALA A 199 -5.15 9.57 11.03
CA ALA A 199 -4.10 10.37 10.43
C ALA A 199 -4.64 11.78 10.06
N VAL A 200 -5.10 12.53 11.06
CA VAL A 200 -5.69 13.86 10.89
C VAL A 200 -4.74 14.86 10.24
N SER A 201 -3.42 14.63 10.32
CA SER A 201 -2.40 15.50 9.75
C SER A 201 -2.19 15.33 8.24
N ILE A 202 -2.81 14.31 7.62
CA ILE A 202 -2.81 14.09 6.17
C ILE A 202 -4.09 14.71 5.60
N HIS A 203 -4.02 15.99 5.23
CA HIS A 203 -5.11 16.72 4.61
C HIS A 203 -4.56 17.83 3.70
N SER A 204 -5.42 18.59 3.01
CA SER A 204 -5.00 19.60 2.04
C SER A 204 -4.34 20.87 2.61
N ASN A 205 -4.49 21.17 3.90
CA ASN A 205 -3.85 22.34 4.52
C ASN A 205 -2.53 21.97 5.22
N ASP A 206 -1.78 22.98 5.63
CA ASP A 206 -0.59 22.82 6.46
C ASP A 206 -0.99 22.44 7.90
N HIS A 207 -0.31 21.45 8.48
CA HIS A 207 -0.55 21.00 9.85
C HIS A 207 0.71 21.00 10.70
N ILE A 208 0.56 21.30 11.98
CA ILE A 208 1.64 21.19 12.95
C ILE A 208 1.35 19.99 13.86
N GLN A 209 2.29 19.05 13.93
CA GLN A 209 2.21 17.88 14.78
C GLN A 209 3.44 17.77 15.67
N TYR A 210 3.25 17.27 16.88
CA TYR A 210 4.37 16.89 17.74
C TYR A 210 4.85 15.48 17.39
N LEU A 211 6.10 15.37 16.95
CA LEU A 211 6.81 14.10 16.84
C LEU A 211 7.74 13.98 18.05
N SER A 212 7.33 13.14 19.01
CA SER A 212 7.94 13.04 20.34
C SER A 212 7.89 14.36 21.12
N LYS A 213 8.90 15.24 20.94
CA LYS A 213 9.00 16.56 21.58
C LYS A 213 9.22 17.69 20.59
N ASP A 214 9.35 17.37 19.31
CA ASP A 214 9.65 18.35 18.27
C ASP A 214 8.39 18.70 17.49
N LEU A 215 8.27 19.98 17.13
CA LEU A 215 7.26 20.47 16.21
C LEU A 215 7.65 20.12 14.78
N VAL A 216 6.77 19.40 14.09
CA VAL A 216 6.90 19.05 12.69
C VAL A 216 5.76 19.70 11.93
N LEU A 217 6.09 20.50 10.91
CA LEU A 217 5.14 21.00 9.94
C LEU A 217 4.97 19.94 8.85
N VAL A 218 3.73 19.47 8.71
CA VAL A 218 3.28 18.42 7.81
C VAL A 218 2.49 19.08 6.69
N LYS A 219 3.00 18.97 5.47
CA LYS A 219 2.34 19.42 4.23
C LYS A 219 2.00 18.27 3.29
N ILE A 220 2.38 17.05 3.66
CA ILE A 220 2.14 15.87 2.83
C ILE A 220 0.64 15.55 2.82
N THR A 221 0.11 15.36 1.62
CA THR A 221 -1.29 14.99 1.39
C THR A 221 -1.42 13.50 1.09
N ILE A 222 -2.64 12.97 1.09
CA ILE A 222 -2.86 11.58 0.66
C ILE A 222 -2.52 11.40 -0.82
N ALA A 223 -2.70 12.44 -1.65
CA ALA A 223 -2.37 12.41 -3.06
C ALA A 223 -0.85 12.25 -3.29
N ASP A 224 -0.02 12.94 -2.51
CA ASP A 224 1.44 12.77 -2.56
C ASP A 224 1.86 11.33 -2.22
N ILE A 225 1.18 10.70 -1.25
CA ILE A 225 1.47 9.33 -0.83
C ILE A 225 0.98 8.32 -1.89
N MET A 226 -0.17 8.57 -2.50
CA MET A 226 -0.71 7.79 -3.62
C MET A 226 0.21 7.82 -4.83
N GLU A 227 0.66 9.00 -5.22
CA GLU A 227 1.64 9.19 -6.30
C GLU A 227 2.97 8.47 -5.99
N ALA A 228 3.48 8.64 -4.76
CA ALA A 228 4.67 7.93 -4.31
C ALA A 228 4.51 6.40 -4.35
N PHE A 229 3.32 5.88 -4.02
CA PHE A 229 3.02 4.47 -4.15
C PHE A 229 3.04 4.01 -5.62
N GLU A 230 2.38 4.74 -6.51
CA GLU A 230 2.30 4.40 -7.93
C GLU A 230 3.68 4.38 -8.60
N LEU A 231 4.50 5.41 -8.35
CA LEU A 231 5.87 5.48 -8.85
C LEU A 231 6.75 4.39 -8.23
N GLY A 232 6.58 4.12 -6.93
CA GLY A 232 7.30 3.05 -6.24
C GLY A 232 6.91 1.65 -6.76
N LEU A 233 5.65 1.46 -7.17
CA LEU A 233 5.15 0.23 -7.77
C LEU A 233 5.80 0.01 -9.14
N ILE A 234 5.84 1.04 -9.97
CA ILE A 234 6.53 1.00 -11.27
C ILE A 234 8.01 0.66 -11.08
N ALA A 235 8.70 1.36 -10.17
CA ALA A 235 10.11 1.09 -9.88
C ALA A 235 10.34 -0.35 -9.36
N HIS A 236 9.47 -0.83 -8.48
CA HIS A 236 9.54 -2.18 -7.92
C HIS A 236 9.53 -3.27 -8.99
N PHE A 237 8.67 -3.15 -10.00
CA PHE A 237 8.58 -4.14 -11.08
C PHE A 237 9.56 -3.90 -12.23
N ARG A 238 10.17 -2.71 -12.31
CA ARG A 238 11.25 -2.40 -13.27
C ARG A 238 12.61 -2.96 -12.84
N GLU A 239 12.91 -2.94 -11.54
CA GLU A 239 14.25 -3.27 -10.99
C GLU A 239 14.47 -4.76 -10.68
N ARG A 240 13.51 -5.65 -10.97
CA ARG A 240 13.70 -7.08 -10.68
C ARG A 240 14.44 -7.77 -11.84
N PRO A 241 15.71 -8.20 -11.66
CA PRO A 241 16.29 -9.15 -12.60
C PRO A 241 15.48 -10.45 -12.56
N ALA A 242 15.40 -11.14 -13.70
CA ALA A 242 14.80 -12.47 -13.76
C ALA A 242 15.46 -13.36 -12.70
N THR A 243 14.71 -13.71 -11.65
CA THR A 243 15.20 -14.66 -10.65
C THR A 243 15.41 -15.98 -11.37
N PRO A 244 16.60 -16.60 -11.34
CA PRO A 244 16.77 -17.95 -11.89
C PRO A 244 15.88 -18.89 -11.07
N THR A 245 14.92 -19.53 -11.75
CA THR A 245 14.14 -20.65 -11.22
C THR A 245 15.02 -21.86 -10.96
#